data_AF-A0A6L8IKY1-F1
#
_entry.id   AF-A0A6L8IKY1-F1
#
_cell.length_a   1.000
_cell.length_b   1.000
_cell.length_c   1.000
_cell.angle_alpha   90.00
_cell.angle_beta   90.00
_cell.angle_gamma   90.00
#
_symmetry.space_group_name_H-M   'P 1'
#
loop_
_entity.id
_entity.type
_entity.pdbx_description
1 polymer ?
#
loop_
_entity_poly.entity_id
_entity_poly.type
_entity_poly.pdbx_seq_one_letter_code
_entity_poly.pdbx_strand_id
1 'polypeptide(L)'
;MTALDHALKWIDGELFAGGTLFTLGLLLVGCGGLLWRFGESAAARAMVVPMLLMGGLITVLSVVGVLTNVRRIAEFREAYAVDPSAFVEQEVARVQGFMSWYVYTFVVASILIVAGLAAFLFAGAPMWKAIGLAMIVLGAAALHVDFFSKASATQYLAKLAVLDGAPARAERTRASSEAAIRRGGTKRDTRESGGGR
;
A
#
# COMPACT_ATOMS: atom_id res chain seq x y z
N MET A 1 -4.42 -19.41 -5.12
CA MET A 1 -4.19 -18.11 -4.48
C MET A 1 -5.51 -17.66 -3.90
N THR A 2 -5.62 -17.66 -2.59
CA THR A 2 -6.79 -17.19 -1.83
C THR A 2 -6.81 -15.66 -1.78
N ALA A 3 -7.92 -15.07 -1.29
CA ALA A 3 -7.98 -13.63 -1.01
C ALA A 3 -6.92 -13.23 0.04
N LEU A 4 -6.72 -14.07 1.07
CA LEU A 4 -5.68 -13.89 2.08
C LEU A 4 -4.28 -13.92 1.47
N ASP A 5 -3.95 -14.90 0.62
CA ASP A 5 -2.63 -14.97 -0.05
C ASP A 5 -2.37 -13.68 -0.86
N HIS A 6 -3.41 -13.16 -1.51
CA HIS A 6 -3.31 -11.94 -2.29
C HIS A 6 -3.10 -10.70 -1.41
N ALA A 7 -3.83 -10.60 -0.30
CA ALA A 7 -3.71 -9.53 0.69
C ALA A 7 -2.32 -9.50 1.35
N LEU A 8 -1.79 -10.67 1.73
CA LEU A 8 -0.45 -10.79 2.29
C LEU A 8 0.63 -10.39 1.28
N LYS A 9 0.48 -10.81 0.01
CA LYS A 9 1.41 -10.39 -1.05
C LYS A 9 1.37 -8.88 -1.29
N TRP A 10 0.21 -8.24 -1.15
CA TRP A 10 0.12 -6.78 -1.24
C TRP A 10 0.83 -6.12 -0.05
N ILE A 11 0.68 -6.64 1.17
CA ILE A 11 1.43 -6.20 2.35
C ILE A 11 2.94 -6.29 2.12
N ASP A 12 3.45 -7.38 1.53
CA ASP A 12 4.89 -7.50 1.21
C ASP A 12 5.38 -6.35 0.32
N GLY A 13 4.56 -5.93 -0.65
CA GLY A 13 4.84 -4.78 -1.52
C GLY A 13 4.85 -3.45 -0.74
N GLU A 14 3.88 -3.25 0.16
CA GLU A 14 3.81 -2.06 1.03
C GLU A 14 5.02 -1.99 1.99
N LEU A 15 5.48 -3.14 2.51
CA LEU A 15 6.67 -3.22 3.35
C LEU A 15 7.94 -2.85 2.57
N PHE A 16 8.06 -3.30 1.31
CA PHE A 16 9.18 -2.92 0.45
C PHE A 16 9.19 -1.41 0.14
N ALA A 17 8.03 -0.85 -0.19
CA ALA A 17 7.88 0.58 -0.43
C ALA A 17 8.22 1.40 0.83
N GLY A 18 7.69 0.99 1.99
CA GLY A 18 8.00 1.60 3.28
C GLY A 18 9.48 1.53 3.65
N GLY A 19 10.14 0.39 3.40
CA GLY A 19 11.58 0.23 3.61
C GLY A 19 12.43 1.14 2.71
N THR A 20 11.99 1.36 1.46
CA THR A 20 12.64 2.28 0.53
C THR A 20 12.59 3.72 1.05
N LEU A 21 11.43 4.17 1.53
CA LEU A 21 11.27 5.51 2.10
C LEU A 21 12.01 5.68 3.42
N PHE A 22 12.01 4.66 4.26
CA PHE A 22 12.81 4.64 5.48
C PHE A 22 14.29 4.88 5.18
N THR A 23 14.82 4.19 4.16
CA THR A 23 16.21 4.34 3.71
C THR A 23 16.47 5.76 3.20
N LEU A 24 15.55 6.34 2.41
CA LEU A 24 15.63 7.73 1.97
C LEU A 24 15.65 8.70 3.14
N GLY A 25 14.79 8.49 4.14
CA GLY A 25 14.73 9.31 5.35
C GLY A 25 16.06 9.31 6.11
N LEU A 26 16.65 8.13 6.32
CA LEU A 26 17.97 8.00 6.96
C LEU A 26 19.09 8.64 6.14
N LEU A 27 19.05 8.51 4.82
CA LEU A 27 20.02 9.15 3.93
C LEU A 27 19.97 10.68 4.08
N LEU A 28 18.77 11.26 4.11
CA LEU A 28 18.59 12.70 4.29
C LEU A 28 19.08 13.16 5.68
N VAL A 29 18.80 12.40 6.73
CA VAL A 29 19.34 12.67 8.08
C VAL A 29 20.87 12.62 8.08
N GLY A 30 21.46 11.59 7.45
CA GLY A 30 22.91 11.44 7.32
C GLY A 30 23.55 12.61 6.57
N CYS A 31 22.98 13.00 5.43
CA CYS A 31 23.40 14.18 4.70
C CYS A 31 23.28 15.46 5.56
N GLY A 32 22.24 15.57 6.40
CA GLY A 32 22.06 16.71 7.31
C GLY A 32 23.18 16.78 8.35
N GLY A 33 23.58 15.62 8.90
CA GLY A 33 24.73 15.51 9.79
C GLY A 33 26.06 15.84 9.10
N LEU A 34 26.25 15.44 7.85
CA LEU A 34 27.44 15.80 7.06
C LEU A 34 27.51 17.30 6.81
N LEU A 35 26.40 17.94 6.45
CA LEU A 35 26.33 19.40 6.30
C LEU A 35 26.57 20.13 7.61
N TRP A 36 26.11 19.58 8.74
CA TRP A 36 26.41 20.15 10.05
C TRP A 36 27.90 20.07 10.39
N ARG A 37 28.55 18.94 10.06
CA ARG A 37 29.95 18.69 10.41
C ARG A 37 30.96 19.38 9.49
N PHE A 38 30.65 19.52 8.20
CA PHE A 38 31.58 19.98 7.17
C PHE A 38 31.08 21.21 6.39
N GLY A 39 29.85 21.66 6.62
CA GLY A 39 29.26 22.81 5.93
C GLY A 39 29.76 24.15 6.47
N GLU A 40 30.58 24.83 5.68
CA GLU A 40 31.12 26.15 6.06
C GLU A 40 30.30 27.31 5.49
N SER A 41 29.65 27.12 4.34
CA SER A 41 28.88 28.16 3.68
C SER A 41 27.56 28.46 4.40
N ALA A 42 27.07 29.69 4.27
CA ALA A 42 25.77 30.07 4.81
C ALA A 42 24.62 29.20 4.26
N ALA A 43 24.73 28.76 3.00
CA ALA A 43 23.78 27.85 2.39
C ALA A 43 23.82 26.43 2.99
N ALA A 44 25.03 25.88 3.21
CA ALA A 44 25.19 24.56 3.81
C ALA A 44 24.62 24.53 5.24
N ARG A 45 24.94 25.55 6.05
CA ARG A 45 24.43 25.67 7.43
C ARG A 45 22.90 25.84 7.47
N ALA A 46 22.33 26.62 6.55
CA ALA A 46 20.89 26.80 6.44
C ALA A 46 20.14 25.50 6.11
N MET A 47 20.75 24.57 5.39
CA MET A 47 20.11 23.31 4.98
C MET A 47 20.08 22.24 6.08
N VAL A 48 20.92 22.36 7.11
CA VAL A 48 21.01 21.38 8.21
C VAL A 48 19.64 21.12 8.85
N VAL A 49 19.00 22.15 9.38
CA VAL A 49 17.72 21.99 10.10
C VAL A 49 16.60 21.50 9.18
N PRO A 50 16.33 22.11 8.01
CA PRO A 50 15.28 21.63 7.09
C PRO A 50 15.49 20.18 6.65
N MET A 51 16.75 19.78 6.38
CA MET A 51 17.03 18.43 5.90
C MET A 51 16.92 17.37 7.01
N LEU A 52 17.38 17.69 8.23
CA LEU A 52 17.19 16.81 9.39
C LEU A 52 15.70 16.63 9.73
N LEU A 53 14.91 17.72 9.73
CA LEU A 53 13.48 17.64 10.00
C LEU A 53 12.73 16.84 8.93
N MET A 54 13.02 17.08 7.66
CA MET A 54 12.40 16.34 6.55
C MET A 54 12.79 14.86 6.58
N GLY A 55 14.09 14.55 6.71
CA GLY A 55 14.57 13.16 6.77
C GLY A 55 14.02 12.43 7.98
N GLY A 56 13.98 13.08 9.15
CA GLY A 56 13.36 12.56 10.36
C GLY A 56 11.87 12.28 10.19
N LEU A 57 11.12 13.22 9.60
CA LEU A 57 9.70 13.05 9.32
C LEU A 57 9.43 11.86 8.40
N ILE A 58 10.14 11.77 7.27
CA ILE A 58 10.02 10.65 6.32
C ILE A 58 10.33 9.32 7.04
N THR A 59 11.39 9.29 7.84
CA THR A 59 11.79 8.10 8.62
C THR A 59 10.67 7.66 9.56
N VAL A 60 10.12 8.58 10.36
CA VAL A 60 9.06 8.29 11.32
C VAL A 60 7.80 7.77 10.63
N LEU A 61 7.34 8.46 9.57
CA LEU A 61 6.15 8.04 8.82
C LEU A 61 6.34 6.66 8.19
N SER A 62 7.54 6.37 7.67
CA SER A 62 7.87 5.08 7.08
C SER A 62 7.86 3.97 8.13
N VAL A 63 8.45 4.20 9.30
CA VAL A 63 8.45 3.23 10.42
C VAL A 63 7.02 2.94 10.88
N VAL A 64 6.20 3.97 11.05
CA VAL A 64 4.79 3.79 11.43
C VAL A 64 4.06 2.94 10.38
N GLY A 65 4.22 3.26 9.09
CA GLY A 65 3.60 2.49 8.00
C GLY A 65 4.05 1.02 7.97
N VAL A 66 5.34 0.75 8.17
CA VAL A 66 5.88 -0.62 8.24
C VAL A 66 5.30 -1.37 9.43
N LEU A 67 5.31 -0.79 10.64
CA LEU A 67 4.79 -1.44 11.84
C LEU A 67 3.29 -1.73 11.74
N THR A 68 2.51 -0.81 11.18
CA THR A 68 1.08 -1.01 10.92
C THR A 68 0.85 -2.18 9.97
N ASN A 69 1.62 -2.28 8.89
CA ASN A 69 1.51 -3.39 7.94
C ASN A 69 1.96 -4.74 8.51
N VAL A 70 3.00 -4.76 9.35
CA VAL A 70 3.43 -5.99 10.04
C VAL A 70 2.34 -6.51 10.97
N ARG A 71 1.70 -5.64 11.77
CA ARG A 71 0.58 -6.04 12.66
C ARG A 71 -0.61 -6.59 11.87
N ARG A 72 -0.91 -5.95 10.74
CA ARG A 72 -2.01 -6.32 9.83
C ARG A 72 -1.93 -7.75 9.32
N ILE A 73 -0.74 -8.35 9.23
CA ILE A 73 -0.57 -9.75 8.83
C ILE A 73 -1.32 -10.70 9.78
N ALA A 74 -1.22 -10.48 11.10
CA ALA A 74 -1.91 -11.31 12.09
C ALA A 74 -3.42 -11.08 12.04
N GLU A 75 -3.84 -9.81 11.99
CA GLU A 75 -5.25 -9.40 11.90
C GLU A 75 -5.94 -10.01 10.67
N PHE A 76 -5.26 -10.03 9.51
CA PHE A 76 -5.80 -10.62 8.29
C PHE A 76 -5.97 -12.13 8.38
N ARG A 77 -5.02 -12.83 9.02
CA ARG A 77 -5.11 -14.28 9.22
C ARG A 77 -6.28 -14.64 10.13
N GLU A 78 -6.47 -13.88 11.21
CA GLU A 78 -7.57 -14.07 12.14
C GLU A 78 -8.92 -13.77 11.49
N ALA A 79 -9.09 -12.60 10.87
CA ALA A 79 -10.33 -12.21 10.21
C ALA A 79 -10.74 -13.19 9.10
N TYR A 80 -9.78 -13.64 8.28
CA TYR A 80 -10.04 -14.62 7.22
C TYR A 80 -10.37 -16.01 7.78
N ALA A 81 -9.82 -16.40 8.93
CA ALA A 81 -10.13 -17.68 9.56
C ALA A 81 -11.55 -17.70 10.16
N VAL A 82 -12.03 -16.54 10.63
CA VAL A 82 -13.39 -16.39 11.18
C VAL A 82 -14.43 -16.37 10.06
N ASP A 83 -14.28 -15.46 9.09
CA ASP A 83 -15.22 -15.31 7.97
C ASP A 83 -14.49 -14.78 6.72
N PRO A 84 -14.17 -15.67 5.77
CA PRO A 84 -13.53 -15.28 4.51
C PRO A 84 -14.29 -14.25 3.68
N SER A 85 -15.62 -14.27 3.70
CA SER A 85 -16.45 -13.37 2.90
C SER A 85 -16.54 -11.99 3.56
N ALA A 86 -16.78 -11.95 4.88
CA ALA A 86 -16.76 -10.70 5.61
C ALA A 86 -15.38 -10.03 5.59
N PHE A 87 -14.29 -10.82 5.60
CA PHE A 87 -12.93 -10.30 5.42
C PHE A 87 -12.80 -9.53 4.10
N VAL A 88 -13.26 -10.11 2.98
CA VAL A 88 -13.14 -9.46 1.67
C VAL A 88 -13.95 -8.18 1.62
N GLU A 89 -15.18 -8.18 2.11
CA GLU A 89 -16.03 -6.98 2.17
C GLU A 89 -15.37 -5.86 2.97
N GLN A 90 -14.88 -6.17 4.17
CA GLN A 90 -14.20 -5.21 5.03
C GLN A 90 -12.90 -4.69 4.40
N GLU A 91 -12.14 -5.56 3.74
CA GLU A 91 -10.89 -5.19 3.10
C GLU A 91 -11.11 -4.29 1.87
N VAL A 92 -12.13 -4.58 1.06
CA VAL A 92 -12.56 -3.70 -0.03
C VAL A 92 -12.96 -2.33 0.50
N ALA A 93 -13.80 -2.28 1.53
CA ALA A 93 -14.25 -1.03 2.15
C ALA A 93 -13.07 -0.22 2.70
N ARG A 94 -12.12 -0.89 3.36
CA ARG A 94 -10.92 -0.24 3.90
C ARG A 94 -10.06 0.38 2.82
N VAL A 95 -9.79 -0.35 1.73
CA VAL A 95 -8.92 0.16 0.66
C VAL A 95 -9.61 1.30 -0.10
N GLN A 96 -10.90 1.18 -0.38
CA GLN A 96 -11.68 2.26 -0.98
C GLN A 96 -11.71 3.50 -0.06
N GLY A 97 -11.79 3.31 1.25
CA GLY A 97 -11.83 4.37 2.24
C GLY A 97 -10.61 5.30 2.21
N PHE A 98 -9.44 4.80 1.79
CA PHE A 98 -8.25 5.65 1.66
C PHE A 98 -7.97 6.15 0.23
N MET A 99 -8.68 5.68 -0.80
CA MET A 99 -8.41 6.07 -2.20
C MET A 99 -8.60 7.57 -2.47
N SER A 100 -9.51 8.23 -1.75
CA SER A 100 -9.72 9.68 -1.86
C SER A 100 -8.52 10.49 -1.37
N TRP A 101 -7.70 9.92 -0.46
CA TRP A 101 -6.54 10.61 0.09
C TRP A 101 -5.49 10.95 -0.96
N TYR A 102 -5.34 10.15 -2.01
CA TYR A 102 -4.41 10.42 -3.11
C TYR A 102 -4.68 11.77 -3.80
N VAL A 103 -5.93 12.27 -3.80
CA VAL A 103 -6.23 13.60 -4.34
C VAL A 103 -5.72 14.69 -3.40
N TYR A 104 -5.92 14.52 -2.09
CA TYR A 104 -5.45 15.49 -1.10
C TYR A 104 -3.92 15.55 -1.06
N THR A 105 -3.24 14.41 -1.04
CA THR A 105 -1.77 14.38 -1.10
C THR A 105 -1.25 14.95 -2.41
N PHE A 106 -1.88 14.67 -3.55
CA PHE A 106 -1.50 15.30 -4.82
C PHE A 106 -1.57 16.84 -4.77
N VAL A 107 -2.67 17.39 -4.24
CA VAL A 107 -2.87 18.83 -4.12
C VAL A 107 -1.84 19.43 -3.15
N VAL A 108 -1.69 18.85 -1.96
CA VAL A 108 -0.76 19.34 -0.94
C VAL A 108 0.68 19.27 -1.43
N ALA A 109 1.09 18.17 -2.05
CA ALA A 109 2.44 18.02 -2.59
C ALA A 109 2.71 19.01 -3.74
N SER A 110 1.73 19.26 -4.60
CA SER A 110 1.84 20.26 -5.67
C SER A 110 2.03 21.67 -5.09
N ILE A 111 1.25 22.03 -4.05
CA ILE A 111 1.40 23.32 -3.35
C ILE A 111 2.79 23.43 -2.71
N LEU A 112 3.28 22.37 -2.04
CA LEU A 112 4.61 22.34 -1.46
C LEU A 112 5.71 22.58 -2.51
N ILE A 113 5.60 21.93 -3.68
CA ILE A 113 6.58 22.08 -4.76
C ILE A 113 6.55 23.52 -5.31
N VAL A 114 5.36 24.06 -5.62
CA VAL A 114 5.23 25.41 -6.19
C VAL A 114 5.70 26.48 -5.20
N ALA A 115 5.25 26.41 -3.95
CA ALA A 115 5.68 27.34 -2.91
C ALA A 115 7.17 27.19 -2.59
N GLY A 116 7.68 25.96 -2.60
CA GLY A 116 9.08 25.67 -2.39
C GLY A 116 9.97 26.24 -3.51
N LEU A 117 9.53 26.13 -4.76
CA LEU A 117 10.20 26.71 -5.91
C LEU A 117 10.21 28.24 -5.82
N ALA A 118 9.08 28.86 -5.45
CA ALA A 118 9.01 30.30 -5.24
C ALA A 118 9.97 30.76 -4.13
N ALA A 119 10.00 30.08 -2.98
CA ALA A 119 10.92 30.38 -1.89
C ALA A 119 12.39 30.22 -2.31
N PHE A 120 12.72 29.19 -3.10
CA PHE A 120 14.08 28.98 -3.59
C PHE A 120 14.54 30.05 -4.58
N LEU A 121 13.68 30.47 -5.51
CA LEU A 121 14.02 31.41 -6.57
C LEU A 121 14.04 32.87 -6.08
N PHE A 122 13.06 33.27 -5.27
CA PHE A 122 12.84 34.69 -4.97
C PHE A 122 13.31 35.13 -3.58
N ALA A 123 13.56 34.22 -2.64
CA ALA A 123 14.01 34.63 -1.31
C ALA A 123 15.48 35.06 -1.31
N GLY A 124 15.80 36.16 -0.63
CA GLY A 124 17.18 36.62 -0.47
C GLY A 124 17.98 35.85 0.58
N ALA A 125 17.32 35.39 1.66
CA ALA A 125 18.02 34.73 2.76
C ALA A 125 18.24 33.22 2.49
N PRO A 126 19.44 32.67 2.77
CA PRO A 126 19.75 31.26 2.55
C PRO A 126 18.78 30.28 3.23
N MET A 127 18.25 30.63 4.41
CA MET A 127 17.30 29.80 5.15
C MET A 127 15.99 29.57 4.39
N TRP A 128 15.43 30.62 3.77
CA TRP A 128 14.19 30.48 2.98
C TRP A 128 14.39 29.63 1.74
N LYS A 129 15.57 29.72 1.11
CA LYS A 129 15.92 28.84 0.00
C LYS A 129 16.04 27.38 0.43
N ALA A 130 16.66 27.13 1.59
CA ALA A 130 16.78 25.79 2.16
C ALA A 130 15.42 25.19 2.52
N ILE A 131 14.51 25.98 3.12
CA ILE A 131 13.13 25.57 3.37
C ILE A 131 12.42 25.26 2.05
N GLY A 132 12.59 26.12 1.04
CA GLY A 132 11.99 25.90 -0.28
C GLY A 132 12.45 24.59 -0.93
N LEU A 133 13.74 24.31 -0.89
CA LEU A 133 14.30 23.04 -1.38
C LEU A 133 13.77 21.84 -0.59
N ALA A 134 13.64 21.98 0.73
CA ALA A 134 13.07 20.95 1.58
C ALA A 134 11.59 20.64 1.23
N MET A 135 10.79 21.66 0.94
CA MET A 135 9.40 21.50 0.49
C MET A 135 9.32 20.80 -0.86
N ILE A 136 10.20 21.13 -1.81
CA ILE A 136 10.27 20.47 -3.12
C ILE A 136 10.56 18.98 -2.95
N VAL A 137 11.59 18.63 -2.17
CA VAL A 137 11.98 17.23 -1.94
C VAL A 137 10.84 16.47 -1.25
N LEU A 138 10.22 17.06 -0.23
CA LEU A 138 9.11 16.43 0.48
C LEU A 138 7.90 16.20 -0.43
N GLY A 139 7.51 17.19 -1.23
CA GLY A 139 6.41 17.06 -2.18
C GLY A 139 6.71 16.02 -3.27
N ALA A 140 7.93 16.01 -3.81
CA ALA A 140 8.35 15.02 -4.79
C ALA A 140 8.34 13.59 -4.21
N ALA A 141 8.83 13.42 -2.98
CA ALA A 141 8.80 12.13 -2.28
C ALA A 141 7.36 11.65 -2.07
N ALA A 142 6.45 12.53 -1.65
CA ALA A 142 5.03 12.18 -1.48
C ALA A 142 4.39 11.72 -2.80
N LEU A 143 4.58 12.46 -3.90
CA LEU A 143 4.05 12.08 -5.21
C LEU A 143 4.66 10.78 -5.75
N HIS A 144 5.94 10.55 -5.48
CA HIS A 144 6.62 9.33 -5.90
C HIS A 144 6.00 8.09 -5.24
N VAL A 145 5.69 8.17 -3.95
CA VAL A 145 5.03 7.08 -3.21
C VAL A 145 3.62 6.85 -3.70
N ASP A 146 2.85 7.92 -3.84
CA ASP A 146 1.46 7.87 -4.29
C ASP A 146 1.32 7.28 -5.68
N PHE A 147 2.29 7.54 -6.57
CA PHE A 147 2.31 6.97 -7.91
C PHE A 147 2.27 5.42 -7.89
N PHE A 148 3.12 4.78 -7.08
CA PHE A 148 3.15 3.32 -6.96
C PHE A 148 2.02 2.79 -6.08
N SER A 149 1.74 3.46 -4.96
CA SER A 149 0.73 3.02 -3.99
C SER A 149 -0.67 3.00 -4.61
N LYS A 150 -1.06 4.05 -5.34
CA LYS A 150 -2.36 4.11 -6.01
C LYS A 150 -2.52 3.03 -7.09
N ALA A 151 -1.47 2.81 -7.89
CA ALA A 151 -1.47 1.76 -8.90
C ALA A 151 -1.61 0.37 -8.26
N SER A 152 -0.84 0.11 -7.20
CA SER A 152 -0.85 -1.15 -6.45
C SER A 152 -2.21 -1.41 -5.79
N ALA A 153 -2.77 -0.41 -5.13
CA ALA A 153 -4.08 -0.50 -4.47
C ALA A 153 -5.22 -0.73 -5.47
N THR A 154 -5.15 -0.12 -6.67
CA THR A 154 -6.15 -0.33 -7.72
C THR A 154 -6.10 -1.76 -8.27
N GLN A 155 -4.89 -2.27 -8.54
CA GLN A 155 -4.69 -3.65 -8.97
C GLN A 155 -5.13 -4.66 -7.91
N TYR A 156 -4.83 -4.35 -6.64
CA TYR A 156 -5.23 -5.15 -5.50
C TYR A 156 -6.76 -5.26 -5.39
N LEU A 157 -7.48 -4.13 -5.40
CA LEU A 157 -8.95 -4.12 -5.39
C LEU A 157 -9.56 -4.90 -6.55
N ALA A 158 -9.07 -4.67 -7.77
CA ALA A 158 -9.60 -5.33 -8.97
C ALA A 158 -9.51 -6.85 -8.87
N LYS A 159 -8.40 -7.37 -8.33
CA LYS A 159 -8.20 -8.80 -8.18
C LYS A 159 -8.92 -9.36 -6.95
N LEU A 160 -9.05 -8.58 -5.88
CA LEU A 160 -9.82 -8.98 -4.69
C LEU A 160 -11.30 -9.20 -5.03
N ALA A 161 -11.90 -8.33 -5.87
CA ALA A 161 -13.27 -8.48 -6.36
C ALA A 161 -13.51 -9.77 -7.16
N VAL A 162 -12.51 -10.25 -7.90
CA VAL A 162 -12.60 -11.55 -8.61
C VAL A 162 -12.55 -12.72 -7.62
N LEU A 163 -11.78 -12.59 -6.54
CA LEU A 163 -11.59 -13.63 -5.53
C LEU A 163 -12.75 -13.72 -4.54
N ASP A 164 -13.48 -12.64 -4.30
CA ASP A 164 -14.71 -12.60 -3.48
C ASP A 164 -15.76 -13.62 -3.94
N GLY A 165 -15.93 -13.73 -5.27
CA GLY A 165 -16.84 -14.70 -5.88
C GLY A 165 -16.32 -16.15 -5.94
N ALA A 166 -15.09 -16.42 -5.53
CA ALA A 166 -14.43 -17.72 -5.66
C ALA A 166 -14.91 -18.78 -4.63
N PRO A 167 -15.00 -18.50 -3.31
CA PRO A 167 -15.46 -19.50 -2.34
C PRO A 167 -16.90 -19.96 -2.63
N ALA A 168 -17.82 -19.04 -2.88
CA ALA A 168 -19.20 -19.38 -3.23
C ALA A 168 -19.31 -20.14 -4.58
N ARG A 169 -18.37 -19.94 -5.51
CA ARG A 169 -18.31 -20.68 -6.78
C ARG A 169 -17.72 -22.07 -6.60
N ALA A 170 -16.70 -22.24 -5.76
CA ALA A 170 -16.12 -23.53 -5.43
C ALA A 170 -17.15 -24.45 -4.75
N GLU A 171 -17.94 -23.91 -3.83
CA GLU A 171 -18.99 -24.64 -3.12
C GLU A 171 -20.15 -25.03 -4.04
N ARG A 172 -20.61 -24.11 -4.91
CA ARG A 172 -21.58 -24.44 -5.98
C ARG A 172 -21.07 -25.51 -6.95
N THR A 173 -19.79 -25.48 -7.28
CA THR A 173 -19.17 -26.48 -8.17
C THR A 173 -19.12 -27.84 -7.51
N ARG A 174 -18.76 -27.90 -6.22
CA ARG A 174 -18.79 -29.13 -5.40
C ARG A 174 -20.19 -29.72 -5.32
N ALA A 175 -21.18 -28.90 -4.94
CA ALA A 175 -22.58 -29.33 -4.84
C ALA A 175 -23.13 -29.82 -6.19
N SER A 176 -22.78 -29.16 -7.29
CA SER A 176 -23.15 -29.58 -8.65
C SER A 176 -22.50 -30.92 -9.06
N SER A 177 -21.22 -31.12 -8.72
CA SER A 177 -20.49 -32.37 -8.96
C SER A 177 -21.09 -33.54 -8.16
N GLU A 178 -21.41 -33.33 -6.88
CA GLU A 178 -22.03 -34.36 -6.03
C GLU A 178 -23.44 -34.72 -6.51
N ALA A 179 -24.23 -33.73 -6.95
CA ALA A 179 -25.54 -33.97 -7.55
C ALA A 179 -25.46 -34.74 -8.88
N ALA A 180 -24.45 -34.45 -9.71
CA ALA A 180 -24.19 -35.17 -10.96
C ALA A 180 -23.77 -36.63 -10.70
N ILE A 181 -22.92 -36.89 -9.71
CA ILE A 181 -22.52 -38.23 -9.28
C ILE A 181 -23.73 -39.03 -8.78
N ARG A 182 -24.59 -38.42 -7.93
CA ARG A 182 -25.82 -39.06 -7.46
C ARG A 182 -26.78 -39.44 -8.59
N ARG A 183 -26.97 -38.57 -9.59
CA ARG A 183 -27.82 -38.85 -10.77
C ARG A 183 -27.20 -39.87 -11.74
N GLY A 184 -25.87 -39.90 -11.85
CA GLY A 184 -25.15 -40.89 -12.66
C GLY A 184 -25.22 -42.31 -12.08
N GLY A 185 -25.15 -42.45 -10.75
CA GLY A 185 -25.29 -43.72 -10.05
C GLY A 185 -26.70 -44.33 -10.17
N THR A 186 -27.75 -43.51 -10.04
CA THR A 186 -29.15 -43.98 -10.14
C THR A 186 -29.54 -44.47 -11.55
N LYS A 187 -28.89 -43.97 -12.60
CA LYS A 187 -29.12 -44.41 -13.98
C LYS A 187 -28.43 -45.74 -14.33
N ARG A 188 -27.44 -46.16 -13.54
CA ARG A 188 -26.70 -47.42 -13.76
C ARG A 188 -27.44 -48.61 -13.12
N ASP A 189 -28.02 -48.42 -11.93
CA ASP A 189 -28.81 -49.46 -11.24
C ASP A 189 -30.13 -49.80 -11.96
N THR A 190 -30.75 -48.82 -12.62
CA THR A 190 -32.02 -49.04 -13.34
C THR A 190 -31.87 -49.79 -14.66
N ARG A 191 -30.64 -49.97 -15.17
CA ARG A 191 -30.40 -50.79 -16.37
C ARG A 191 -30.14 -52.27 -16.06
N GLU A 192 -29.86 -52.64 -14.81
CA GLU A 192 -29.61 -54.05 -14.44
C GLU A 192 -30.87 -54.80 -13.96
N SER A 193 -31.98 -54.11 -13.61
CA SER A 193 -33.21 -54.78 -13.15
C SER A 193 -34.28 -55.03 -14.24
N GLY A 194 -34.00 -54.75 -15.52
CA GLY A 194 -34.97 -54.86 -16.62
C GLY A 194 -34.83 -56.10 -17.51
N GLY A 195 -33.93 -57.03 -17.19
CA GLY A 195 -33.59 -58.19 -18.01
C GLY A 195 -33.88 -59.52 -17.32
N GLY A 196 -35.12 -59.75 -16.88
CA GLY A 196 -35.54 -61.01 -16.26
C GLY A 196 -36.91 -61.42 -16.80
N ARG A 197 -36.87 -62.43 -17.68
CA ARG A 197 -37.96 -63.13 -18.38
C ARG A 197 -39.27 -63.29 -17.63
#